data_AF-A0A9P9R272-F1
#
_entry.id   AF-A0A9P9R272-F1
#
_cell.length_a   1.000
_cell.length_b   1.000
_cell.length_c   1.000
_cell.angle_alpha   90.00
_cell.angle_beta   90.00
_cell.angle_gamma   90.00
#
_symmetry.space_group_name_H-M   'P 1'
#
loop_
_entity.id
_entity.type
_entity.pdbx_description
1 polymer ?
#
loop_
_entity_poly.entity_id
_entity_poly.type
_entity_poly.pdbx_seq_one_letter_code
_entity_poly.pdbx_strand_id
1 'polypeptide(L)'
;MIGEIDILENVNGASTAWQTIHCGPNAPGVPCNEYTGVTSQAAGLDRSRFHKFSVDIDRTNPGESWKGEKVVWRIDGNVVFTVDENRVNNETAWTAVTRTPKFMLLNVAVGGSFPDNVANPTLGKTPTSATVGGKGSAMELSVEDISQG
;
A
#
# COMPACT_ATOMS: atom_id res chain seq x y z
N MET A 1 -4.00 1.44 -18.95
CA MET A 1 -3.03 1.17 -17.87
C MET A 1 -3.81 1.00 -16.58
N ILE A 2 -3.31 0.20 -15.66
CA ILE A 2 -3.92 -0.03 -14.35
C ILE A 2 -2.95 0.54 -13.31
N GLY A 3 -3.49 1.06 -12.21
CA GLY A 3 -2.72 1.47 -11.05
C GLY A 3 -3.30 0.85 -9.80
N GLU A 4 -2.47 0.67 -8.78
CA GLU A 4 -2.81 0.07 -7.50
C GLU A 4 -2.32 0.97 -6.37
N ILE A 5 -3.09 0.98 -5.27
CA ILE A 5 -2.83 1.78 -4.07
C ILE A 5 -2.94 0.83 -2.88
N ASP A 6 -1.80 0.52 -2.29
CA ASP A 6 -1.73 -0.30 -1.10
C ASP A 6 -1.92 0.59 0.12
N ILE A 7 -3.10 0.49 0.72
CA ILE A 7 -3.42 1.22 1.96
C ILE A 7 -2.67 0.58 3.14
N LEU A 8 -2.63 -0.75 3.16
CA LEU A 8 -1.98 -1.57 4.18
C LEU A 8 -1.52 -2.88 3.55
N GLU A 9 -0.21 -3.10 3.55
CA GLU A 9 0.36 -4.43 3.51
C GLU A 9 1.18 -4.72 4.77
N ASN A 10 1.19 -5.98 5.19
CA ASN A 10 1.98 -6.47 6.31
C ASN A 10 2.40 -7.92 6.03
N VAL A 11 3.62 -8.25 6.41
CA VAL A 11 4.18 -9.60 6.24
C VAL A 11 4.87 -10.07 7.51
N ASN A 12 4.97 -11.39 7.68
CA ASN A 12 5.73 -12.05 8.75
C ASN A 12 5.36 -11.62 10.18
N GLY A 13 4.17 -11.06 10.38
CA GLY A 13 3.74 -10.54 11.68
C GLY A 13 4.58 -9.36 12.17
N ALA A 14 5.20 -8.60 11.27
CA ALA A 14 5.97 -7.43 11.65
C ALA A 14 5.07 -6.35 12.29
N SER A 15 5.62 -5.54 13.19
CA SER A 15 4.99 -4.30 13.68
C SER A 15 5.21 -3.14 12.70
N THR A 16 5.12 -3.42 11.40
CA THR A 16 5.39 -2.47 10.31
C THR A 16 4.28 -2.58 9.27
N ALA A 17 3.78 -1.46 8.77
CA ALA A 17 2.89 -1.43 7.60
C ALA A 17 3.63 -0.83 6.40
N TRP A 18 3.38 -1.38 5.22
CA TRP A 18 3.84 -0.85 3.95
C TRP A 18 2.70 -0.09 3.27
N GLN A 19 3.04 1.03 2.66
CA GLN A 19 2.14 1.86 1.87
C GLN A 19 2.81 2.12 0.53
N THR A 20 2.13 1.76 -0.55
CA THR A 20 2.74 1.71 -1.87
C THR A 20 1.77 2.16 -2.95
N ILE A 21 2.30 2.70 -4.04
CA ILE A 21 1.59 2.73 -5.31
C ILE A 21 2.38 1.91 -6.35
N HIS A 22 1.63 1.14 -7.12
CA HIS A 22 2.12 0.45 -8.30
C HIS A 22 1.51 1.07 -9.55
N CYS A 23 2.35 1.30 -10.56
CA CYS A 23 1.95 1.98 -11.78
C CYS A 23 2.94 1.78 -12.95
N GLY A 24 2.46 2.08 -14.15
CA GLY A 24 3.27 2.01 -15.37
C GLY A 24 2.89 0.85 -16.27
N PRO A 25 3.46 0.80 -17.49
CA PRO A 25 3.14 -0.24 -18.45
C PRO A 25 4.01 -1.50 -18.31
N ASN A 26 5.17 -1.38 -17.66
CA ASN A 26 6.21 -2.41 -17.66
C ASN A 26 6.63 -2.73 -16.23
N ALA A 27 6.84 -4.01 -15.96
CA ALA A 27 7.51 -4.49 -14.77
C ALA A 27 8.62 -5.50 -15.16
N PRO A 28 9.84 -5.39 -14.62
CA PRO A 28 10.30 -4.35 -13.69
C PRO A 28 10.58 -3.01 -14.38
N GLY A 29 10.53 -1.89 -13.65
CA GLY A 29 11.02 -0.59 -14.12
C GLY A 29 10.20 0.65 -13.78
N VAL A 30 10.43 1.72 -14.54
CA VAL A 30 9.82 3.05 -14.36
C VAL A 30 8.37 3.10 -14.87
N PRO A 31 7.53 4.04 -14.39
CA PRO A 31 7.86 5.15 -13.49
C PRO A 31 7.76 4.81 -12.00
N CYS A 32 7.02 3.77 -11.61
CA CYS A 32 6.84 3.44 -10.19
C CYS A 32 7.93 2.54 -9.58
N ASN A 33 9.01 2.23 -10.29
CA ASN A 33 10.05 1.29 -9.81
C ASN A 33 9.48 -0.11 -9.52
N GLU A 34 8.70 -0.64 -10.47
CA GLU A 34 8.16 -1.99 -10.40
C GLU A 34 9.29 -3.03 -10.34
N TYR A 35 9.16 -4.12 -9.57
CA TYR A 35 8.00 -4.56 -8.79
C TYR A 35 7.95 -3.99 -7.36
N THR A 36 8.82 -3.05 -7.00
CA THR A 36 8.86 -2.49 -5.63
C THR A 36 7.79 -1.43 -5.40
N GLY A 37 7.41 -0.70 -6.45
CA GLY A 37 6.48 0.41 -6.34
C GLY A 37 7.12 1.65 -5.68
N VAL A 38 6.35 2.73 -5.62
CA VAL A 38 6.72 3.92 -4.84
C VAL A 38 6.24 3.71 -3.42
N THR A 39 7.14 3.19 -2.58
CA THR A 39 6.79 2.64 -1.27
C THR A 39 7.36 3.44 -0.10
N SER A 40 6.74 3.28 1.08
CA SER A 40 7.25 3.68 2.39
C SER A 40 6.83 2.68 3.46
N GLN A 41 7.51 2.73 4.60
CA GLN A 41 7.28 1.84 5.73
C GLN A 41 7.00 2.65 7.00
N ALA A 42 5.94 2.29 7.70
CA ALA A 42 5.61 2.82 9.02
C ALA A 42 5.78 1.73 10.08
N ALA A 43 6.86 1.81 10.86
CA ALA A 43 7.19 0.85 11.91
C ALA A 43 6.59 1.24 13.27
N GLY A 44 6.62 0.31 14.23
CA GLY A 44 6.22 0.54 15.63
C GLY A 44 4.73 0.35 15.89
N LEU A 45 4.01 -0.38 15.04
CA LEU A 45 2.58 -0.65 15.24
C LEU A 45 2.35 -1.61 16.41
N ASP A 46 1.37 -1.26 17.26
CA ASP A 46 0.91 -2.10 18.35
C ASP A 46 -0.16 -3.06 17.83
N ARG A 47 0.27 -4.28 17.52
CA ARG A 47 -0.59 -5.34 16.98
C ARG A 47 -1.64 -5.87 17.96
N SER A 48 -1.62 -5.42 19.22
CA SER A 48 -2.61 -5.83 20.23
C SER A 48 -3.93 -5.02 20.18
N ARG A 49 -3.98 -3.97 19.35
CA ARG A 49 -5.17 -3.13 19.17
C ARG A 49 -5.47 -2.83 17.71
N PHE A 50 -6.68 -2.33 17.45
CA PHE A 50 -7.03 -1.77 16.16
C PHE A 50 -6.27 -0.47 15.89
N HIS A 51 -5.88 -0.30 14.63
CA HIS A 51 -5.32 0.92 14.07
C HIS A 51 -6.22 1.40 12.92
N LYS A 52 -6.30 2.71 12.72
CA LYS A 52 -7.00 3.31 11.58
C LYS A 52 -6.01 3.55 10.45
N PHE A 53 -6.14 2.81 9.36
CA PHE A 53 -5.40 3.04 8.12
C PHE A 53 -6.30 3.81 7.16
N SER A 54 -5.77 4.86 6.54
CA SER A 54 -6.51 5.59 5.50
C SER A 54 -5.58 6.10 4.42
N VAL A 55 -6.12 6.24 3.22
CA VAL A 55 -5.49 6.92 2.10
C VAL A 55 -6.45 7.98 1.57
N ASP A 56 -5.93 9.18 1.32
CA ASP A 56 -6.64 10.24 0.62
C ASP A 56 -6.02 10.44 -0.75
N ILE A 57 -6.85 10.47 -1.80
CA ILE A 57 -6.44 10.88 -3.15
C ILE A 57 -6.89 12.34 -3.32
N ASP A 58 -5.99 13.28 -3.08
CA ASP A 58 -6.26 14.71 -3.16
C ASP A 58 -6.11 15.20 -4.61
N ARG A 59 -7.27 15.56 -5.19
CA ARG A 59 -7.42 16.07 -6.55
C ARG A 59 -8.01 17.48 -6.58
N THR A 60 -7.83 18.23 -5.50
CA THR A 60 -8.42 19.56 -5.33
C THR A 60 -7.69 20.66 -6.12
N ASN A 61 -6.67 20.30 -6.88
CA ASN A 61 -5.89 21.25 -7.67
C ASN A 61 -6.77 21.95 -8.74
N PRO A 62 -6.55 23.25 -8.99
CA PRO A 62 -7.37 24.00 -9.93
C PRO A 62 -7.14 23.53 -11.39
N GLY A 63 -8.23 23.27 -12.11
CA GLY A 63 -8.25 23.20 -13.58
C GLY A 63 -8.15 21.82 -14.24
N GLU A 64 -8.72 20.78 -13.65
CA GLU A 64 -8.76 19.40 -14.21
C GLU A 64 -7.38 18.77 -14.53
N SER A 65 -6.28 19.46 -14.28
CA SER A 65 -4.91 18.99 -14.50
C SER A 65 -4.54 17.88 -13.50
N TRP A 66 -3.59 17.02 -13.83
CA TRP A 66 -3.00 16.06 -12.88
C TRP A 66 -1.93 16.70 -11.98
N LYS A 67 -1.46 17.90 -12.33
CA LYS A 67 -0.39 18.63 -11.63
C LYS A 67 -0.86 19.22 -10.30
N GLY A 68 -0.11 18.96 -9.23
CA GLY A 68 -0.46 19.33 -7.85
C GLY A 68 -1.35 18.33 -7.13
N GLU A 69 -1.72 17.22 -7.75
CA GLU A 69 -2.40 16.11 -7.06
C GLU A 69 -1.42 15.35 -6.15
N LYS A 70 -1.96 14.73 -5.10
CA LYS A 70 -1.16 13.89 -4.19
C LYS A 70 -2.00 12.77 -3.59
N VAL A 71 -1.32 11.71 -3.19
CA VAL A 71 -1.89 10.60 -2.42
C VAL A 71 -1.25 10.63 -1.03
N VAL A 72 -2.06 10.59 0.02
CA VAL A 72 -1.62 10.77 1.41
C VAL A 72 -2.13 9.64 2.28
N TRP A 73 -1.21 8.89 2.89
CA TRP A 73 -1.52 7.82 3.82
C TRP A 73 -1.41 8.29 5.26
N ARG A 74 -2.34 7.80 6.09
CA ARG A 74 -2.34 8.03 7.53
C ARG A 74 -2.52 6.75 8.31
N ILE A 75 -1.87 6.71 9.47
CA ILE A 75 -2.08 5.70 10.51
C ILE A 75 -2.48 6.43 11.79
N ASP A 76 -3.64 6.07 12.34
CA ASP A 76 -4.23 6.72 13.51
C ASP A 76 -4.34 8.25 13.35
N GLY A 77 -4.63 8.70 12.11
CA GLY A 77 -4.76 10.12 11.76
C GLY A 77 -3.45 10.86 11.49
N ASN A 78 -2.29 10.25 11.78
CA ASN A 78 -0.98 10.86 11.51
C ASN A 78 -0.53 10.54 10.08
N VAL A 79 -0.05 11.54 9.35
CA VAL A 79 0.52 11.35 8.00
C VAL A 79 1.81 10.55 8.12
N VAL A 80 1.86 9.40 7.46
CA VAL A 80 3.04 8.51 7.43
C VAL A 80 3.71 8.48 6.05
N PHE A 81 2.96 8.79 5.00
CA PHE A 81 3.49 8.79 3.64
C PHE A 81 2.70 9.75 2.74
N THR A 82 3.41 10.43 1.85
CA THR A 82 2.83 11.26 0.80
C THR A 82 3.58 11.00 -0.49
N VAL A 83 2.82 10.80 -1.57
CA VAL A 83 3.34 10.77 -2.93
C VAL A 83 2.63 11.86 -3.71
N ASP A 84 3.40 12.76 -4.31
CA ASP A 84 2.87 13.71 -5.28
C ASP A 84 3.12 13.22 -6.70
N GLU A 85 2.44 13.86 -7.64
CA GLU A 85 2.51 13.54 -9.05
C GLU A 85 3.90 13.72 -9.65
N ASN A 86 4.72 14.63 -9.11
CA ASN A 86 6.08 14.87 -9.58
C ASN A 86 7.02 13.73 -9.19
N ARG A 87 6.72 13.00 -8.12
CA ARG A 87 7.47 11.78 -7.76
C ARG A 87 7.30 10.66 -8.79
N VAL A 88 6.13 10.55 -9.43
CA VAL A 88 5.88 9.61 -10.54
C VAL A 88 6.30 10.21 -11.88
N ASN A 89 6.11 11.53 -12.04
CA ASN A 89 6.43 12.34 -13.22
C ASN A 89 5.96 11.74 -14.57
N ASN A 90 4.80 11.10 -14.57
CA ASN A 90 4.20 10.50 -15.75
C ASN A 90 2.68 10.59 -15.66
N GLU A 91 2.07 11.41 -16.53
CA GLU A 91 0.63 11.70 -16.49
C GLU A 91 -0.23 10.45 -16.66
N THR A 92 0.10 9.58 -17.61
CA THR A 92 -0.67 8.37 -17.89
C THR A 92 -0.64 7.42 -16.69
N ALA A 93 0.52 7.24 -16.07
CA ALA A 93 0.66 6.39 -14.89
C ALA A 93 0.00 6.99 -13.66
N TRP A 94 0.12 8.30 -13.46
CA TRP A 94 -0.55 9.01 -12.37
C TRP A 94 -2.07 8.93 -12.49
N THR A 95 -2.60 9.21 -13.69
CA THR A 95 -4.03 9.07 -14.01
C THR A 95 -4.54 7.65 -13.75
N ALA A 96 -3.74 6.63 -14.07
CA ALA A 96 -4.09 5.24 -13.77
C ALA A 96 -4.23 4.99 -12.26
N VAL A 97 -3.40 5.61 -11.42
CA VAL A 97 -3.47 5.52 -9.96
C VAL A 97 -4.65 6.35 -9.41
N THR A 98 -4.75 7.64 -9.75
CA THR A 98 -5.62 8.60 -9.04
C THR A 98 -6.97 8.89 -9.70
N ARG A 99 -7.14 8.60 -11.00
CA ARG A 99 -8.29 9.07 -11.80
C ARG A 99 -9.08 7.98 -12.51
N THR A 100 -8.75 6.71 -12.28
CA THR A 100 -9.56 5.59 -12.79
C THR A 100 -10.34 4.95 -11.64
N PRO A 101 -11.54 4.40 -11.90
CA PRO A 101 -12.29 3.65 -10.90
C PRO A 101 -11.43 2.54 -10.28
N LYS A 102 -11.61 2.33 -8.97
CA LYS A 102 -10.96 1.28 -8.19
C LYS A 102 -12.02 0.40 -7.55
N PHE A 103 -11.64 -0.84 -7.28
CA PHE A 103 -12.35 -1.70 -6.36
C PHE A 103 -11.46 -1.93 -5.14
N MET A 104 -12.09 -2.22 -4.00
CA MET A 104 -11.37 -2.57 -2.78
C MET A 104 -11.08 -4.06 -2.77
N LEU A 105 -9.84 -4.42 -2.45
CA LEU A 105 -9.41 -5.80 -2.21
C LEU A 105 -8.91 -5.92 -0.78
N LEU A 106 -9.50 -6.84 -0.03
CA LEU A 106 -9.09 -7.18 1.31
C LEU A 106 -8.79 -8.68 1.34
N ASN A 107 -7.54 -9.03 1.62
CA ASN A 107 -7.11 -10.42 1.63
C ASN A 107 -6.02 -10.66 2.67
N VAL A 108 -5.84 -11.94 3.01
CA VAL A 108 -4.66 -12.44 3.71
C VAL A 108 -4.00 -13.43 2.76
N ALA A 109 -2.92 -13.01 2.12
CA ALA A 109 -2.11 -13.88 1.28
C ALA A 109 -1.20 -14.78 2.13
N VAL A 110 -0.83 -15.96 1.62
CA VAL A 110 0.04 -16.93 2.31
C VAL A 110 1.25 -17.22 1.44
N GLY A 111 2.43 -16.79 1.91
CA GLY A 111 3.70 -16.91 1.19
C GLY A 111 3.85 -15.92 0.03
N GLY A 112 4.81 -16.17 -0.85
CA GLY A 112 5.10 -15.34 -2.02
C GLY A 112 6.34 -14.48 -1.85
N SER A 113 6.67 -13.71 -2.89
CA SER A 113 7.92 -12.95 -2.95
C SER A 113 8.03 -11.88 -1.86
N PHE A 114 6.92 -11.25 -1.47
CA PHE A 114 6.96 -10.19 -0.48
C PHE A 114 7.39 -10.69 0.92
N PRO A 115 6.71 -11.65 1.54
CA PRO A 115 7.16 -12.18 2.82
C PRO A 115 8.53 -12.85 2.73
N ASP A 116 8.91 -13.45 1.59
CA ASP A 116 10.24 -14.04 1.38
C ASP A 116 11.35 -12.98 1.35
N ASN A 117 11.13 -11.84 0.68
CA ASN A 117 12.13 -10.77 0.55
C ASN A 117 12.29 -9.95 1.84
N VAL A 118 11.24 -9.86 2.65
CA VAL A 118 11.26 -9.16 3.95
C VAL A 118 11.65 -10.10 5.09
N ALA A 119 11.50 -11.41 4.92
CA ALA A 119 11.86 -12.39 5.93
C ALA A 119 13.32 -12.22 6.36
N ASN A 120 13.58 -12.52 7.64
CA ASN A 120 14.95 -12.67 8.12
C ASN A 120 15.68 -13.64 7.16
N PRO A 121 16.88 -13.31 6.68
CA PRO A 121 17.62 -14.15 5.73
C PRO A 121 17.79 -15.61 6.18
N THR A 122 17.64 -15.92 7.47
CA THR A 122 17.66 -17.30 7.98
C THR A 122 16.36 -18.08 7.79
N LEU A 123 15.21 -17.43 7.60
CA LEU A 123 13.90 -18.07 7.40
C LEU A 123 13.71 -18.58 5.96
N GLY A 124 14.38 -17.95 4.99
CA GLY A 124 14.26 -18.32 3.58
C GLY A 124 12.85 -18.11 3.05
N LYS A 125 12.22 -19.17 2.54
CA LYS A 125 10.87 -19.12 1.95
C LYS A 125 9.79 -19.31 2.99
N THR A 126 8.70 -18.58 2.83
CA THR A 126 7.49 -18.62 3.64
C THR A 126 6.30 -19.12 2.80
N PRO A 127 5.30 -19.78 3.40
CA PRO A 127 5.25 -20.22 4.80
C PRO A 127 6.25 -21.35 5.10
N THR A 128 6.68 -21.47 6.36
CA THR A 128 7.44 -22.62 6.87
C THR A 128 6.54 -23.59 7.64
N SER A 129 7.07 -24.72 8.07
CA SER A 129 6.36 -25.65 8.98
C SER A 129 6.04 -25.04 10.36
N ALA A 130 6.69 -23.93 10.72
CA ALA A 130 6.42 -23.19 11.96
C ALA A 130 5.31 -22.13 11.80
N THR A 131 4.76 -21.95 10.60
CA THR A 131 3.68 -20.99 10.34
C THR A 131 2.45 -21.37 11.14
N VAL A 132 1.99 -20.45 11.99
CA VAL A 132 0.77 -20.64 12.77
C VAL A 132 -0.43 -20.23 11.92
N GLY A 133 -1.56 -20.92 12.07
CA GLY A 133 -2.84 -20.57 11.44
C GLY A 133 -3.91 -20.18 12.46
N GLY A 134 -5.15 -20.03 12.00
CA GLY A 134 -6.29 -19.71 12.85
C GLY A 134 -6.32 -18.24 13.28
N LYS A 135 -6.88 -17.95 14.47
CA LYS A 135 -7.06 -16.58 14.96
C LYS A 135 -5.77 -15.75 15.01
N GLY A 136 -4.63 -16.39 15.30
CA GLY A 136 -3.34 -15.71 15.35
C GLY A 136 -2.84 -15.18 14.00
N SER A 137 -3.48 -15.60 12.90
CA SER A 137 -3.13 -15.23 11.52
C SER A 137 -4.32 -14.62 10.78
N ALA A 138 -5.40 -14.28 11.48
CA ALA A 138 -6.56 -13.63 10.92
C ALA A 138 -6.33 -12.12 10.78
N MET A 139 -6.94 -11.53 9.76
CA MET A 139 -7.15 -10.08 9.68
C MET A 139 -8.53 -9.76 10.25
N GLU A 140 -8.58 -8.91 11.27
CA GLU A 140 -9.83 -8.41 11.84
C GLU A 140 -10.10 -6.99 11.32
N LEU A 141 -11.30 -6.77 10.78
CA LEU A 141 -11.75 -5.47 10.27
C LEU A 141 -13.02 -5.06 11.02
N SER A 142 -13.03 -3.84 11.58
CA SER A 142 -14.17 -3.33 12.33
C SER A 142 -15.10 -2.45 11.50
N VAL A 143 -14.57 -1.54 10.68
CA VAL A 143 -15.34 -0.63 9.83
C VAL A 143 -14.52 -0.27 8.58
N GLU A 144 -15.22 -0.13 7.47
CA GLU A 144 -14.73 0.48 6.23
C GLU A 144 -15.61 1.70 5.92
N ASP A 145 -14.99 2.81 5.54
CA ASP A 145 -15.68 4.06 5.18
C ASP A 145 -15.01 4.66 3.94
N ILE A 146 -15.82 5.05 2.96
CA ILE A 146 -15.39 5.75 1.75
C ILE A 146 -16.19 7.04 1.67
N SER A 147 -15.50 8.16 1.70
CA SER A 147 -16.11 9.48 1.59
C SER A 147 -15.49 10.28 0.45
N GLN A 148 -16.26 11.24 -0.06
CA GLN A 148 -15.81 12.24 -1.01
C GLN A 148 -16.11 13.61 -0.38
N GLY A 149 -15.09 14.48 -0.34
CA GLY A 149 -15.18 15.84 0.17
C GLY A 149 -15.46 16.87 -0.91
#